data_AF-A0A914WTV4-F1
#
_entry.id   AF-A0A914WTV4-F1
#
_cell.length_a   1.000
_cell.length_b   1.000
_cell.length_c   1.000
_cell.angle_alpha   90.00
_cell.angle_beta   90.00
_cell.angle_gamma   90.00
#
_symmetry.space_group_name_H-M   'P 1'
#
loop_
_entity.id
_entity.type
_entity.pdbx_description
1 polymer ?
#
loop_
_entity_poly.entity_id
_entity_poly.type
_entity_poly.pdbx_seq_one_letter_code
_entity_poly.pdbx_strand_id
1 'polypeptide(L)'
;MASSPKWLLFLAVLLLALAFSPISTVQAEDDVDEDTPKVDKEIGKAGKGSRTDDEEEKPKTKKVEKTTWDWQQVNNMKPIWMRKSGEVEEDEYVEFYKSIAKDSEAPLSHVHFTAEGEVTFKSVLYIPKKLPQDMFQNYGKTVENIKLYVRRVFITDDFHDMMPKYLSFIRGIVDSDDLPLNVSRENLQQHKLLKVIKKKLVRKVLDMIKKIEADQYDDFWKEFSTNIKLGVMEDPSNRTRLAKLLRFFSSNDADKQTTLADYVERMKEKQDAIYYVAGTGRKEVENSPFVERLLKKGYEVLYLTEPVDEYCIQAMPEFDGKKFQNVAKEGVKIDDGEKGKERHEALEKQFTPLTSWLKENALKDLIEKAVVSERLTKSPSALVASSYGWSGNMERIMKSQAYAKAQDPTQEFYANQKKTFEINPRHPVIKELLKRIEADKEDKAALSTAQLLFETATLRSGFVLKDQIGFAERIEAVLKESLNVAHDEQVEEEPEIEEDEPAEDAKADEEDEKPSVEEHHEEL
;
A
#
# COMPACT_ATOMS: atom_id res chain seq x y z
N MET A 1 -48.24 28.62 -17.31
CA MET A 1 -47.07 28.92 -18.16
C MET A 1 -45.90 29.25 -17.24
N ALA A 2 -45.04 28.28 -16.94
CA ALA A 2 -43.82 28.51 -16.18
C ALA A 2 -42.66 28.06 -17.06
N SER A 3 -41.98 29.04 -17.64
CA SER A 3 -40.80 28.85 -18.50
C SER A 3 -39.64 28.31 -17.66
N SER A 4 -38.98 27.29 -18.20
CA SER A 4 -37.91 26.49 -17.59
C SER A 4 -36.59 27.28 -17.42
N PRO A 5 -35.77 26.98 -16.38
CA PRO A 5 -34.46 27.62 -16.15
C PRO A 5 -33.35 27.05 -17.05
N LYS A 6 -33.69 26.52 -18.24
CA LYS A 6 -32.73 25.95 -19.20
C LYS A 6 -31.84 27.00 -19.89
N TRP A 7 -32.25 28.27 -19.89
CA TRP A 7 -31.48 29.37 -20.48
C TRP A 7 -30.32 29.86 -19.59
N LEU A 8 -30.43 29.73 -18.26
CA LEU A 8 -29.40 30.17 -17.32
C LEU A 8 -28.14 29.27 -17.35
N LEU A 9 -28.30 27.96 -17.57
CA LEU A 9 -27.16 27.06 -17.78
C LEU A 9 -26.48 27.27 -19.15
N PHE A 10 -27.24 27.63 -20.19
CA PHE A 10 -26.69 27.96 -21.50
C PHE A 10 -25.84 29.24 -21.45
N LEU A 11 -26.25 30.24 -20.65
CA LEU A 11 -25.45 31.44 -20.41
C LEU A 11 -24.19 31.15 -19.58
N ALA A 12 -24.29 30.27 -18.56
CA ALA A 12 -23.14 29.94 -17.70
C ALA A 12 -22.01 29.22 -18.46
N VAL A 13 -22.33 28.39 -19.45
CA VAL A 13 -21.32 27.72 -20.29
C VAL A 13 -20.68 28.69 -21.29
N LEU A 14 -21.40 29.72 -21.77
CA LEU A 14 -20.82 30.78 -22.59
C LEU A 14 -19.92 31.72 -21.77
N LEU A 15 -20.27 31.96 -20.50
CA LEU A 15 -19.52 32.81 -19.57
C LEU A 15 -18.21 32.17 -19.10
N LEU A 16 -18.09 30.85 -19.08
CA LEU A 16 -16.81 30.17 -18.76
C LEU A 16 -15.72 30.35 -19.83
N ALA A 17 -16.06 30.94 -20.98
CA ALA A 17 -15.10 31.24 -22.04
C ALA A 17 -14.63 32.72 -22.03
N LEU A 18 -15.21 33.59 -21.19
CA LEU A 18 -14.90 35.01 -21.14
C LEU A 18 -14.53 35.44 -19.70
N ALA A 19 -13.32 35.94 -19.48
CA ALA A 19 -12.92 36.56 -18.23
C ALA A 19 -13.10 38.07 -18.35
N PHE A 20 -13.72 38.67 -17.33
CA PHE A 20 -13.84 40.12 -17.23
C PHE A 20 -12.60 40.62 -16.50
N SER A 21 -11.71 41.33 -17.18
CA SER A 21 -10.43 41.78 -16.63
C SER A 21 -10.09 43.18 -17.14
N PRO A 22 -9.42 44.02 -16.33
CA PRO A 22 -9.09 45.38 -16.73
C PRO A 22 -8.01 45.37 -17.82
N ILE A 23 -8.26 46.04 -18.95
CA ILE A 23 -7.36 45.97 -20.11
C ILE A 23 -6.31 47.08 -20.12
N SER A 24 -6.62 48.30 -19.64
CA SER A 24 -5.59 49.34 -19.44
C SER A 24 -6.07 50.48 -18.56
N THR A 25 -5.14 51.15 -17.89
CA THR A 25 -5.31 52.47 -17.28
C THR A 25 -4.89 53.52 -18.31
N VAL A 26 -5.85 54.22 -18.92
CA VAL A 26 -5.54 55.35 -19.81
C VAL A 26 -5.72 56.65 -19.04
N GLN A 27 -4.73 57.55 -19.12
CA GLN A 27 -4.87 58.91 -18.60
C GLN A 27 -5.77 59.69 -19.55
N ALA A 28 -7.02 59.93 -19.14
CA ALA A 28 -7.91 60.86 -19.82
C ALA A 28 -7.78 62.24 -19.15
N GLU A 29 -7.70 63.29 -19.96
CA GLU A 29 -7.88 64.67 -19.52
C GLU A 29 -9.38 64.97 -19.66
N ASP A 30 -10.08 65.09 -18.54
CA ASP A 30 -11.46 65.59 -18.51
C ASP A 30 -11.43 67.09 -18.16
N ASP A 31 -12.07 67.91 -18.99
CA ASP A 31 -12.34 69.32 -18.69
C ASP A 31 -13.38 69.42 -17.57
N VAL A 32 -13.06 70.17 -16.52
CA VAL A 32 -13.95 70.34 -15.36
C VAL A 32 -15.03 71.36 -15.70
N ASP A 33 -16.27 70.90 -15.90
CA ASP A 33 -17.45 71.77 -15.85
C ASP A 33 -17.64 72.28 -14.41
N GLU A 34 -17.41 73.58 -14.20
CA GLU A 34 -17.73 74.30 -12.97
C GLU A 34 -19.25 74.42 -12.80
N ASP A 35 -19.83 73.57 -11.95
CA ASP A 35 -21.13 73.85 -11.33
C ASP A 35 -20.96 73.86 -9.81
N THR A 36 -20.61 75.03 -9.27
CA THR A 36 -20.80 75.35 -7.84
C THR A 36 -21.63 76.63 -7.68
N PRO A 37 -22.56 76.67 -6.71
CA PRO A 37 -23.62 77.68 -6.70
C PRO A 37 -23.15 79.02 -6.12
N LYS A 38 -23.64 80.09 -6.75
CA LYS A 38 -23.45 81.51 -6.36
C LYS A 38 -23.95 81.79 -4.94
N VAL A 39 -23.14 82.52 -4.16
CA VAL A 39 -23.60 83.30 -3.00
C VAL A 39 -23.21 84.77 -3.22
N ASP A 40 -24.23 85.63 -3.17
CA ASP A 40 -24.19 87.06 -3.46
C ASP A 40 -23.38 87.88 -2.44
N LYS A 41 -22.71 88.95 -2.92
CA LYS A 41 -22.63 90.25 -2.23
C LYS A 41 -22.14 91.41 -3.13
N GLU A 42 -23.07 92.34 -3.35
CA GLU A 42 -23.01 93.80 -3.55
C GLU A 42 -21.83 94.55 -4.21
N ILE A 43 -22.14 95.13 -5.39
CA ILE A 43 -22.10 96.55 -5.82
C ILE A 43 -20.90 97.47 -5.42
N GLY A 44 -20.18 97.97 -6.43
CA GLY A 44 -19.37 99.20 -6.31
C GLY A 44 -18.54 99.65 -7.55
N LYS A 45 -19.13 100.51 -8.39
CA LYS A 45 -18.57 101.60 -9.26
C LYS A 45 -17.21 101.47 -10.01
N ALA A 46 -17.33 101.63 -11.34
CA ALA A 46 -16.67 102.59 -12.25
C ALA A 46 -15.13 102.63 -12.44
N GLY A 47 -14.68 102.54 -13.70
CA GLY A 47 -13.40 103.10 -14.15
C GLY A 47 -12.81 102.48 -15.42
N LYS A 48 -12.61 103.29 -16.46
CA LYS A 48 -11.99 102.95 -17.76
C LYS A 48 -10.46 102.75 -17.65
N GLY A 49 -9.93 101.77 -18.39
CA GLY A 49 -8.81 102.00 -19.32
C GLY A 49 -7.42 101.43 -18.97
N SER A 50 -6.90 100.65 -19.94
CA SER A 50 -5.49 100.45 -20.34
C SER A 50 -4.63 99.36 -19.67
N ARG A 51 -4.42 98.28 -20.45
CA ARG A 51 -3.24 97.40 -20.64
C ARG A 51 -2.07 97.50 -19.64
N THR A 52 -1.71 96.34 -19.08
CA THR A 52 -0.34 95.77 -19.06
C THR A 52 -0.41 94.25 -18.87
N ASP A 53 0.56 93.55 -19.44
CA ASP A 53 0.72 92.10 -19.52
C ASP A 53 0.79 91.38 -18.17
N ASP A 54 0.15 90.22 -18.04
CA ASP A 54 0.43 89.21 -17.00
C ASP A 54 0.26 87.80 -17.60
N GLU A 55 1.23 86.94 -17.30
CA GLU A 55 1.38 85.55 -17.78
C GLU A 55 0.15 84.67 -17.44
N GLU A 56 -0.50 84.10 -18.46
CA GLU A 56 -1.57 83.10 -18.24
C GLU A 56 -0.96 81.76 -17.75
N GLU A 57 -1.15 81.47 -16.46
CA GLU A 57 -1.02 80.14 -15.89
C GLU A 57 -1.93 79.15 -16.64
N LYS A 58 -1.33 78.14 -17.28
CA LYS A 58 -2.08 77.01 -17.85
C LYS A 58 -2.85 76.26 -16.74
N PRO A 59 -4.13 75.91 -16.95
CA PRO A 59 -4.91 75.19 -15.96
C PRO A 59 -4.31 73.80 -15.70
N LYS A 60 -4.21 73.40 -14.42
CA LYS A 60 -3.75 72.06 -14.02
C LYS A 60 -4.82 71.03 -14.36
N THR A 61 -4.63 70.27 -15.44
CA THR A 61 -5.46 69.09 -15.76
C THR A 61 -5.24 68.02 -14.69
N LYS A 62 -6.32 67.55 -14.06
CA LYS A 62 -6.30 66.45 -13.09
C LYS A 62 -6.45 65.14 -13.87
N LYS A 63 -5.37 64.35 -13.93
CA LYS A 63 -5.40 63.03 -14.57
C LYS A 63 -6.28 62.08 -13.75
N VAL A 64 -7.40 61.64 -14.34
CA VAL A 64 -8.27 60.62 -13.72
C VAL A 64 -7.99 59.28 -14.39
N GLU A 65 -7.63 58.28 -13.59
CA GLU A 65 -7.44 56.91 -14.07
C GLU A 65 -8.82 56.27 -14.34
N LYS A 66 -9.13 56.03 -15.62
CA LYS A 66 -10.35 55.34 -16.03
C LYS A 66 -10.06 53.90 -16.37
N THR A 67 -10.45 52.98 -15.48
CA THR A 67 -10.36 51.54 -15.70
C THR A 67 -11.49 51.08 -16.63
N THR A 68 -11.17 50.66 -17.84
CA THR A 68 -12.12 50.04 -18.77
C THR A 68 -12.09 48.52 -18.65
N TRP A 69 -13.27 47.93 -18.44
CA TRP A 69 -13.47 46.49 -18.36
C TRP A 69 -14.03 45.97 -19.67
N ASP A 70 -13.44 44.90 -20.19
CA ASP A 70 -13.93 44.23 -21.39
C ASP A 70 -13.88 42.71 -21.21
N TRP A 71 -14.67 42.02 -22.02
CA TRP A 71 -14.75 40.57 -22.02
C TRP A 71 -13.62 39.99 -22.86
N GLN A 72 -12.62 39.38 -22.23
CA GLN A 72 -11.56 38.66 -22.94
C GLN A 72 -11.92 37.20 -23.11
N GLN A 73 -11.89 36.71 -24.35
CA GLN A 73 -12.05 35.29 -24.64
C GLN A 73 -10.84 34.52 -24.11
N VAL A 74 -11.06 33.76 -23.04
CA VAL A 74 -10.04 32.97 -22.32
C VAL A 74 -9.73 31.67 -23.05
N ASN A 75 -10.72 31.11 -23.75
CA ASN A 75 -10.62 29.78 -24.35
C ASN A 75 -10.40 29.89 -25.87
N ASN A 76 -9.16 30.14 -26.27
CA ASN A 76 -8.76 30.26 -27.69
C ASN A 76 -8.11 28.99 -28.26
N MET A 77 -7.84 27.98 -27.43
CA MET A 77 -7.17 26.76 -27.88
C MET A 77 -8.14 25.60 -28.00
N LYS A 78 -8.10 24.91 -29.16
CA LYS A 78 -8.82 23.64 -29.32
C LYS A 78 -8.35 22.66 -28.24
N PRO A 79 -9.28 21.95 -27.56
CA PRO A 79 -8.89 20.99 -26.53
C PRO A 79 -7.84 20.00 -27.04
N ILE A 80 -6.84 19.68 -26.21
CA ILE A 80 -5.67 18.92 -26.66
C ILE A 80 -6.04 17.53 -27.23
N TRP A 81 -7.09 16.90 -26.71
CA TRP A 81 -7.57 15.60 -27.17
C TRP A 81 -8.25 15.64 -28.54
N MET A 82 -8.58 16.83 -29.05
CA MET A 82 -9.18 17.04 -30.37
C MET A 82 -8.12 17.25 -31.46
N ARG A 83 -6.88 17.55 -31.07
CA ARG A 83 -5.73 17.70 -31.98
C ARG A 83 -5.14 16.33 -32.28
N LYS A 84 -4.34 16.22 -33.34
CA LYS A 84 -3.58 14.98 -33.58
C LYS A 84 -2.47 14.87 -32.53
N SER A 85 -2.20 13.67 -32.04
CA SER A 85 -1.22 13.47 -30.96
C SER A 85 0.18 14.00 -31.28
N GLY A 86 0.61 13.94 -32.54
CA GLY A 86 1.91 14.46 -32.98
C GLY A 86 1.94 15.98 -33.26
N GLU A 87 0.82 16.69 -33.09
CA GLU A 87 0.74 18.15 -33.18
C GLU A 87 0.68 18.80 -31.79
N VAL A 88 0.68 18.01 -30.71
CA VAL A 88 0.61 18.47 -29.32
C VAL A 88 1.98 18.30 -28.68
N GLU A 89 2.54 19.38 -28.16
CA GLU A 89 3.85 19.38 -27.51
C GLU A 89 3.75 18.80 -26.09
N GLU A 90 4.87 18.28 -25.56
CA GLU A 90 4.90 17.66 -24.21
C GLU A 90 4.45 18.65 -23.12
N ASP A 91 4.89 19.91 -23.19
CA ASP A 91 4.53 20.95 -22.23
C ASP A 91 3.01 21.20 -22.20
N GLU A 92 2.33 21.04 -23.34
CA GLU A 92 0.87 21.18 -23.39
C GLU A 92 0.15 20.03 -22.69
N TYR A 93 0.69 18.80 -22.75
CA TYR A 93 0.17 17.68 -21.96
C TYR A 93 0.42 17.89 -20.47
N VAL A 94 1.59 18.38 -20.10
CA VAL A 94 1.95 18.67 -18.69
C VAL A 94 1.03 19.75 -18.11
N GLU A 95 0.87 20.87 -18.80
CA GLU A 95 -0.01 21.95 -18.34
C GLU A 95 -1.48 21.51 -18.31
N PHE A 96 -1.91 20.71 -19.29
CA PHE A 96 -3.24 20.11 -19.24
C PHE A 96 -3.41 19.18 -18.03
N TYR A 97 -2.44 18.30 -17.74
CA TYR A 97 -2.47 17.42 -16.56
C TYR A 97 -2.62 18.24 -15.27
N LYS A 98 -1.76 19.24 -15.05
CA LYS A 98 -1.81 20.11 -13.87
C LYS A 98 -3.18 20.78 -13.72
N SER A 99 -3.76 21.25 -14.84
CA SER A 99 -5.07 21.88 -14.85
C SER A 99 -6.22 20.94 -14.44
N ILE A 100 -6.18 19.67 -14.89
CA ILE A 100 -7.28 18.71 -14.61
C ILE A 100 -7.12 17.99 -13.29
N ALA A 101 -5.88 17.70 -12.89
CA ALA A 101 -5.56 16.93 -11.68
C ALA A 101 -5.38 17.83 -10.45
N LYS A 102 -5.29 19.15 -10.64
CA LYS A 102 -4.91 20.12 -9.59
C LYS A 102 -3.59 19.75 -8.91
N ASP A 103 -2.68 19.17 -9.69
CA ASP A 103 -1.35 18.76 -9.26
C ASP A 103 -0.36 19.84 -9.69
N SER A 104 0.66 20.07 -8.86
CA SER A 104 1.75 20.99 -9.17
C SER A 104 2.89 20.31 -9.92
N GLU A 105 3.04 18.98 -9.78
CA GLU A 105 4.06 18.20 -10.45
C GLU A 105 3.61 17.77 -11.86
N ALA A 106 4.57 17.50 -12.74
CA ALA A 106 4.28 16.87 -14.03
C ALA A 106 3.85 15.40 -13.82
N PRO A 107 3.04 14.82 -14.73
CA PRO A 107 2.69 13.41 -14.66
C PRO A 107 3.92 12.52 -14.86
N LEU A 108 3.85 11.27 -14.43
CA LEU A 108 4.89 10.26 -14.69
C LEU A 108 4.88 9.85 -16.17
N SER A 109 3.69 9.62 -16.71
CA SER A 109 3.48 9.23 -18.10
C SER A 109 2.08 9.62 -18.55
N HIS A 110 1.89 9.77 -19.85
CA HIS A 110 0.59 10.01 -20.45
C HIS A 110 0.36 9.14 -21.69
N VAL A 111 -0.90 9.00 -22.10
CA VAL A 111 -1.27 8.37 -23.37
C VAL A 111 -2.42 9.13 -24.01
N HIS A 112 -2.24 9.53 -25.26
CA HIS A 112 -3.27 10.15 -26.09
C HIS A 112 -3.67 9.17 -27.22
N PHE A 113 -4.95 8.84 -27.31
CA PHE A 113 -5.45 7.96 -28.37
C PHE A 113 -6.88 8.31 -28.80
N THR A 114 -7.19 7.94 -30.04
CA THR A 114 -8.57 7.82 -30.55
C THR A 114 -8.93 6.34 -30.60
N ALA A 115 -10.08 5.98 -30.06
CA ALA A 115 -10.66 4.66 -30.15
C ALA A 115 -11.75 4.67 -31.23
N GLU A 116 -11.73 3.68 -32.11
CA GLU A 116 -12.69 3.50 -33.21
C GLU A 116 -13.38 2.12 -33.12
N GLY A 117 -14.43 1.89 -33.92
CA GLY A 117 -15.18 0.62 -33.98
C GLY A 117 -16.56 0.73 -33.34
N GLU A 118 -16.89 -0.17 -32.40
CA GLU A 118 -18.21 -0.21 -31.72
C GLU A 118 -18.55 1.08 -30.95
N VAL A 119 -17.53 1.80 -30.48
CA VAL A 119 -17.66 3.11 -29.85
C VAL A 119 -16.47 3.95 -30.25
N THR A 120 -16.76 5.18 -30.67
CA THR A 120 -15.80 6.20 -31.05
C THR A 120 -15.63 7.21 -29.92
N PHE A 121 -14.39 7.39 -29.49
CA PHE A 121 -14.05 8.40 -28.48
C PHE A 121 -12.57 8.78 -28.55
N LYS A 122 -12.26 9.95 -28.02
CA LYS A 122 -10.90 10.47 -27.85
C LYS A 122 -10.60 10.53 -26.37
N SER A 123 -9.35 10.23 -25.99
CA SER A 123 -8.97 10.22 -24.59
C SER A 123 -7.50 10.58 -24.42
N VAL A 124 -7.24 11.30 -23.33
CA VAL A 124 -5.90 11.51 -22.79
C VAL A 124 -5.93 11.03 -21.34
N LEU A 125 -5.06 10.07 -21.02
CA LEU A 125 -4.93 9.48 -19.69
C LEU A 125 -3.52 9.70 -19.16
N TYR A 126 -3.41 9.81 -17.85
CA TYR A 126 -2.18 10.14 -17.13
C TYR A 126 -1.95 9.21 -15.95
N ILE A 127 -0.68 8.93 -15.68
CA ILE A 127 -0.20 8.33 -14.44
C ILE A 127 0.40 9.47 -13.61
N PRO A 128 -0.11 9.75 -12.39
CA PRO A 128 0.52 10.71 -11.49
C PRO A 128 1.90 10.20 -11.03
N LYS A 129 2.81 11.10 -10.64
CA LYS A 129 4.13 10.70 -10.09
C LYS A 129 4.05 10.09 -8.71
N LYS A 130 3.05 10.47 -7.92
CA LYS A 130 2.86 10.01 -6.54
C LYS A 130 1.47 9.46 -6.36
N LEU A 131 1.36 8.42 -5.56
CA LEU A 131 0.07 7.90 -5.16
C LEU A 131 -0.58 8.83 -4.12
N PRO A 132 -1.87 9.20 -4.25
CA PRO A 132 -2.58 9.93 -3.20
C PRO A 132 -2.60 9.13 -1.89
N GLN A 133 -2.25 9.78 -0.77
CA GLN A 133 -2.07 9.12 0.53
C GLN A 133 -3.33 8.39 1.03
N ASP A 134 -4.51 8.89 0.67
CA ASP A 134 -5.81 8.36 1.09
C ASP A 134 -6.36 7.26 0.17
N MET A 135 -5.66 6.91 -0.92
CA MET A 135 -6.18 6.02 -1.95
C MET A 135 -6.62 4.66 -1.39
N PHE A 136 -5.79 4.01 -0.57
CA PHE A 136 -6.12 2.71 0.02
C PHE A 136 -7.14 2.78 1.15
N GLN A 137 -7.21 3.90 1.89
CA GLN A 137 -8.27 4.12 2.89
C GLN A 137 -9.64 4.27 2.21
N ASN A 138 -9.63 4.82 1.00
CA ASN A 138 -10.79 4.98 0.14
C ASN A 138 -10.90 3.86 -0.90
N TYR A 139 -10.22 2.72 -0.71
CA TYR A 139 -10.22 1.64 -1.70
C TYR A 139 -11.64 1.14 -1.95
N GLY A 140 -12.07 1.20 -3.21
CA GLY A 140 -13.42 0.81 -3.62
C GLY A 140 -14.52 1.84 -3.35
N LYS A 141 -14.21 2.99 -2.76
CA LYS A 141 -15.04 4.19 -2.88
C LYS A 141 -14.86 4.80 -4.27
N THR A 142 -15.81 5.61 -4.67
CA THR A 142 -15.70 6.34 -5.92
C THR A 142 -14.71 7.47 -5.80
N VAL A 143 -13.93 7.64 -6.87
CA VAL A 143 -12.93 8.70 -6.98
C VAL A 143 -13.08 9.39 -8.34
N GLU A 144 -13.13 10.72 -8.33
CA GLU A 144 -13.40 11.59 -9.49
C GLU A 144 -12.14 11.82 -10.34
N ASN A 145 -11.64 10.76 -10.98
CA ASN A 145 -10.33 10.81 -11.63
C ASN A 145 -10.40 10.92 -13.16
N ILE A 146 -11.55 10.56 -13.75
CA ILE A 146 -11.76 10.62 -15.19
C ILE A 146 -13.00 11.45 -15.51
N LYS A 147 -12.81 12.54 -16.25
CA LYS A 147 -13.90 13.41 -16.69
C LYS A 147 -14.49 12.89 -18.00
N LEU A 148 -15.79 12.62 -18.01
CA LEU A 148 -16.53 12.20 -19.18
C LEU A 148 -17.16 13.40 -19.89
N TYR A 149 -16.84 13.52 -21.17
CA TYR A 149 -17.41 14.46 -22.12
C TYR A 149 -18.19 13.69 -23.17
N VAL A 150 -19.28 14.29 -23.63
CA VAL A 150 -20.03 13.82 -24.78
C VAL A 150 -20.16 14.97 -25.75
N ARG A 151 -19.61 14.79 -26.96
CA ARG A 151 -19.52 15.85 -27.98
C ARG A 151 -18.96 17.15 -27.39
N ARG A 152 -17.89 17.04 -26.59
CA ARG A 152 -17.19 18.14 -25.90
C ARG A 152 -17.99 18.83 -24.78
N VAL A 153 -19.18 18.34 -24.47
CA VAL A 153 -19.96 18.83 -23.32
C VAL A 153 -19.60 17.99 -22.10
N PHE A 154 -19.16 18.65 -21.03
CA PHE A 154 -18.88 17.97 -19.77
C PHE A 154 -20.17 17.33 -19.23
N ILE A 155 -20.11 16.03 -18.95
CA ILE A 155 -21.25 15.28 -18.42
C ILE A 155 -21.07 14.99 -16.94
N THR A 156 -20.00 14.28 -16.56
CA THR A 156 -19.75 13.86 -15.18
C THR A 156 -18.30 13.43 -15.00
N ASP A 157 -17.78 13.63 -13.79
CA ASP A 157 -16.55 13.07 -13.24
C ASP A 157 -16.85 12.07 -12.11
N ASP A 158 -18.04 12.14 -11.53
CA ASP A 158 -18.61 11.13 -10.64
C ASP A 158 -19.07 9.89 -11.45
N PHE A 159 -18.12 8.99 -11.72
CA PHE A 159 -18.42 7.76 -12.45
C PHE A 159 -17.66 6.55 -11.89
N HIS A 160 -18.40 5.66 -11.22
CA HIS A 160 -17.83 4.53 -10.46
C HIS A 160 -17.23 3.41 -11.35
N ASP A 161 -17.50 3.43 -12.66
CA ASP A 161 -17.24 2.29 -13.54
C ASP A 161 -16.33 2.57 -14.75
N MET A 162 -15.73 3.76 -14.87
CA MET A 162 -14.85 4.10 -16.00
C MET A 162 -13.53 3.33 -15.95
N MET A 163 -13.02 3.09 -14.74
CA MET A 163 -11.82 2.31 -14.47
C MET A 163 -12.09 1.27 -13.39
N PRO A 164 -11.38 0.13 -13.41
CA PRO A 164 -11.38 -0.78 -12.28
C PRO A 164 -10.68 -0.16 -11.06
N LYS A 165 -11.02 -0.64 -9.86
CA LYS A 165 -10.52 -0.10 -8.58
C LYS A 165 -9.00 -0.05 -8.51
N TYR A 166 -8.32 -1.09 -9.02
CA TYR A 166 -6.87 -1.15 -9.07
C TYR A 166 -6.22 -0.08 -9.97
N LEU A 167 -6.95 0.51 -10.93
CA LEU A 167 -6.49 1.65 -11.76
C LEU A 167 -7.16 2.97 -11.38
N SER A 168 -7.73 3.07 -10.18
CA SER A 168 -8.38 4.30 -9.74
C SER A 168 -7.44 5.50 -9.75
N PHE A 169 -6.13 5.31 -9.61
CA PHE A 169 -5.13 6.39 -9.66
C PHE A 169 -5.01 7.09 -11.02
N ILE A 170 -5.50 6.49 -12.12
CA ILE A 170 -5.40 7.07 -13.46
C ILE A 170 -6.24 8.34 -13.56
N ARG A 171 -5.60 9.43 -13.99
CA ARG A 171 -6.25 10.72 -14.25
C ARG A 171 -6.52 10.89 -15.73
N GLY A 172 -7.56 11.62 -16.12
CA GLY A 172 -7.72 11.98 -17.52
C GLY A 172 -9.12 12.39 -17.94
N ILE A 173 -9.33 12.36 -19.24
CA ILE A 173 -10.60 12.70 -19.88
C ILE A 173 -10.98 11.66 -20.94
N VAL A 174 -12.29 11.52 -21.15
CA VAL A 174 -12.86 10.71 -22.24
C VAL A 174 -13.93 11.54 -22.92
N ASP A 175 -13.80 11.78 -24.22
CA ASP A 175 -14.79 12.51 -25.03
C ASP A 175 -15.36 11.60 -26.11
N SER A 176 -16.64 11.26 -26.01
CA SER A 176 -17.32 10.35 -26.94
C SER A 176 -18.38 11.06 -27.77
N ASP A 177 -18.40 10.80 -29.07
CA ASP A 177 -19.41 11.35 -29.99
C ASP A 177 -20.67 10.46 -30.07
N ASP A 178 -20.55 9.20 -29.64
CA ASP A 178 -21.54 8.13 -29.79
C ASP A 178 -22.42 7.92 -28.55
N LEU A 179 -22.04 8.51 -27.41
CA LEU A 179 -22.86 8.45 -26.20
C LEU A 179 -24.06 9.41 -26.31
N PRO A 180 -25.23 9.02 -25.77
CA PRO A 180 -26.43 9.85 -25.88
C PRO A 180 -26.38 11.04 -24.89
N LEU A 181 -26.47 12.26 -25.42
CA LEU A 181 -26.45 13.52 -24.64
C LEU A 181 -27.68 13.69 -23.72
N ASN A 182 -28.85 13.23 -24.15
CA ASN A 182 -30.14 13.54 -23.52
C ASN A 182 -30.55 12.52 -22.44
N VAL A 183 -29.58 11.95 -21.73
CA VAL A 183 -29.79 10.84 -20.81
C VAL A 183 -29.35 11.26 -19.41
N SER A 184 -30.15 10.94 -18.38
CA SER A 184 -29.78 11.20 -16.99
C SER A 184 -28.46 10.50 -16.65
N ARG A 185 -27.70 11.03 -15.67
CA ARG A 185 -26.43 10.43 -15.25
C ARG A 185 -26.58 8.95 -14.89
N GLU A 186 -27.69 8.60 -14.24
CA GLU A 186 -28.06 7.24 -13.87
C GLU A 186 -28.28 6.32 -15.09
N ASN A 187 -29.04 6.78 -16.09
CA ASN A 187 -29.28 6.01 -17.31
C ASN A 187 -28.04 5.90 -18.19
N LEU A 188 -27.15 6.91 -18.15
CA LEU A 188 -25.87 6.86 -18.84
C LEU A 188 -24.97 5.79 -18.21
N GLN A 189 -24.91 5.71 -16.88
CA GLN A 189 -24.11 4.71 -16.15
C GLN A 189 -24.42 3.26 -16.58
N GLN A 190 -25.68 2.97 -16.88
CA GLN A 190 -26.12 1.63 -17.29
C GLN A 190 -25.90 1.33 -18.79
N HIS A 191 -25.39 2.31 -19.56
CA HIS A 191 -25.27 2.19 -21.00
C HIS A 191 -24.21 1.16 -21.41
N LYS A 192 -24.58 0.23 -22.30
CA LYS A 192 -23.71 -0.89 -22.72
C LYS A 192 -22.36 -0.45 -23.28
N LEU A 193 -22.32 0.68 -24.00
CA LEU A 193 -21.09 1.22 -24.59
C LEU A 193 -20.03 1.60 -23.54
N LEU A 194 -20.41 1.90 -22.30
CA LEU A 194 -19.44 2.25 -21.27
C LEU A 194 -18.57 1.07 -20.85
N LYS A 195 -19.11 -0.16 -20.90
CA LYS A 195 -18.30 -1.38 -20.70
C LYS A 195 -17.25 -1.55 -21.79
N VAL A 196 -17.58 -1.15 -23.02
CA VAL A 196 -16.65 -1.17 -24.17
C VAL A 196 -15.58 -0.10 -24.01
N ILE A 197 -15.97 1.12 -23.62
CA ILE A 197 -15.06 2.21 -23.29
C ILE A 197 -14.08 1.75 -22.20
N LYS A 198 -14.58 1.29 -21.04
CA LYS A 198 -13.77 0.77 -19.91
C LYS A 198 -12.73 -0.24 -20.38
N LYS A 199 -13.11 -1.25 -21.17
CA LYS A 199 -12.17 -2.25 -21.72
C LYS A 199 -11.07 -1.62 -22.57
N LYS A 200 -11.40 -0.67 -23.44
CA LYS A 200 -10.41 0.04 -24.26
C LYS A 200 -9.49 0.93 -23.41
N LEU A 201 -10.02 1.64 -22.41
CA LEU A 201 -9.24 2.46 -21.48
C LEU A 201 -8.24 1.59 -20.70
N VAL A 202 -8.69 0.52 -20.05
CA VAL A 202 -7.83 -0.42 -19.30
C VAL A 202 -6.73 -0.98 -20.20
N ARG A 203 -7.07 -1.35 -21.45
CA ARG A 203 -6.08 -1.84 -22.40
C ARG A 203 -4.99 -0.80 -22.65
N LYS A 204 -5.37 0.45 -22.92
CA LYS A 204 -4.44 1.54 -23.20
C LYS A 204 -3.61 1.94 -21.98
N VAL A 205 -4.17 1.90 -20.78
CA VAL A 205 -3.41 2.14 -19.53
C VAL A 205 -2.35 1.06 -19.32
N LEU A 206 -2.70 -0.21 -19.48
CA LEU A 206 -1.73 -1.29 -19.31
C LEU A 206 -0.64 -1.27 -20.42
N ASP A 207 -0.99 -0.82 -21.63
CA ASP A 207 0.00 -0.59 -22.69
C ASP A 207 0.90 0.62 -22.38
N MET A 208 0.36 1.68 -21.76
CA MET A 208 1.13 2.84 -21.28
C MET A 208 2.12 2.41 -20.18
N ILE A 209 1.66 1.67 -19.16
CA ILE A 209 2.52 1.18 -18.06
C ILE A 209 3.65 0.28 -18.61
N LYS A 210 3.34 -0.58 -19.58
CA LYS A 210 4.35 -1.44 -20.23
C LYS A 210 5.45 -0.65 -20.96
N LYS A 211 5.14 0.56 -21.43
CA LYS A 211 6.06 1.43 -22.19
C LYS A 211 6.87 2.38 -21.32
N ILE A 212 6.66 2.39 -20.00
CA ILE A 212 7.51 3.16 -19.09
C ILE A 212 8.93 2.59 -19.18
N GLU A 213 9.91 3.47 -19.37
CA GLU A 213 11.31 3.11 -19.48
C GLU A 213 11.84 2.49 -18.17
N ALA A 214 12.87 1.66 -18.26
CA ALA A 214 13.32 0.85 -17.13
C ALA A 214 13.76 1.67 -15.90
N ASP A 215 14.39 2.83 -16.13
CA ASP A 215 14.81 3.78 -15.08
C ASP A 215 13.62 4.46 -14.39
N GLN A 216 12.55 4.76 -15.12
CA GLN A 216 11.32 5.34 -14.59
C GLN A 216 10.36 4.29 -14.01
N TYR A 217 10.54 3.02 -14.36
CA TYR A 217 9.68 1.94 -13.89
C TYR A 217 9.85 1.68 -12.40
N ASP A 218 11.04 1.90 -11.85
CA ASP A 218 11.28 1.76 -10.41
C ASP A 218 10.47 2.80 -9.60
N ASP A 219 10.39 4.04 -10.10
CA ASP A 219 9.53 5.08 -9.52
C ASP A 219 8.04 4.71 -9.63
N PHE A 220 7.61 4.20 -10.79
CA PHE A 220 6.25 3.68 -10.96
C PHE A 220 5.95 2.55 -9.96
N TRP A 221 6.85 1.57 -9.85
CA TRP A 221 6.64 0.39 -9.05
C TRP A 221 6.60 0.72 -7.55
N LYS A 222 7.46 1.63 -7.10
CA LYS A 222 7.47 2.13 -5.72
C LYS A 222 6.11 2.70 -5.29
N GLU A 223 5.44 3.41 -6.18
CA GLU A 223 4.16 4.08 -5.88
C GLU A 223 2.94 3.18 -6.15
N PHE A 224 3.00 2.32 -7.17
CA PHE A 224 1.81 1.63 -7.72
C PHE A 224 1.93 0.08 -7.73
N SER A 225 2.95 -0.52 -7.11
CA SER A 225 3.11 -1.99 -7.04
C SER A 225 1.87 -2.69 -6.50
N THR A 226 1.34 -2.20 -5.37
CA THR A 226 0.14 -2.75 -4.71
C THR A 226 -1.07 -2.71 -5.64
N ASN A 227 -1.24 -1.63 -6.42
CA ASN A 227 -2.30 -1.52 -7.41
C ASN A 227 -2.18 -2.61 -8.50
N ILE A 228 -0.98 -2.85 -9.02
CA ILE A 228 -0.78 -3.91 -10.02
C ILE A 228 -1.07 -5.29 -9.41
N LYS A 229 -0.63 -5.55 -8.18
CA LYS A 229 -0.86 -6.81 -7.46
C LYS A 229 -2.35 -7.06 -7.19
N LEU A 230 -3.09 -6.03 -6.79
CA LEU A 230 -4.56 -6.09 -6.66
C LEU A 230 -5.23 -6.33 -8.02
N GLY A 231 -4.73 -5.71 -9.09
CA GLY A 231 -5.22 -5.97 -10.45
C GLY A 231 -5.11 -7.43 -10.85
N VAL A 232 -4.00 -8.11 -10.51
CA VAL A 232 -3.82 -9.55 -10.78
C VAL A 232 -4.89 -10.40 -10.09
N MET A 233 -5.28 -10.00 -8.88
CA MET A 233 -6.32 -10.67 -8.08
C MET A 233 -7.72 -10.40 -8.64
N GLU A 234 -8.01 -9.15 -8.95
CA GLU A 234 -9.37 -8.67 -9.25
C GLU A 234 -9.77 -8.74 -10.74
N ASP A 235 -8.80 -8.77 -11.66
CA ASP A 235 -9.06 -8.71 -13.12
C ASP A 235 -8.51 -9.96 -13.84
N PRO A 236 -9.25 -11.08 -13.81
CA PRO A 236 -8.87 -12.29 -14.53
C PRO A 236 -8.65 -12.06 -16.04
N SER A 237 -9.38 -11.11 -16.63
CA SER A 237 -9.32 -10.84 -18.07
C SER A 237 -8.02 -10.17 -18.52
N ASN A 238 -7.36 -9.42 -17.62
CA ASN A 238 -6.07 -8.79 -17.87
C ASN A 238 -4.91 -9.42 -17.07
N ARG A 239 -5.18 -10.47 -16.27
CA ARG A 239 -4.19 -11.10 -15.38
C ARG A 239 -2.87 -11.43 -16.06
N THR A 240 -2.90 -12.03 -17.26
CA THR A 240 -1.67 -12.35 -18.01
C THR A 240 -0.86 -11.11 -18.39
N ARG A 241 -1.51 -9.98 -18.68
CA ARG A 241 -0.82 -8.71 -19.00
C ARG A 241 -0.26 -8.07 -17.74
N LEU A 242 -1.02 -8.09 -16.65
CA LEU A 242 -0.61 -7.58 -15.34
C LEU A 242 0.54 -8.39 -14.74
N ALA A 243 0.54 -9.71 -14.89
CA ALA A 243 1.61 -10.58 -14.39
C ALA A 243 2.98 -10.22 -14.98
N LYS A 244 3.03 -9.75 -16.24
CA LYS A 244 4.26 -9.29 -16.91
C LYS A 244 4.79 -7.96 -16.37
N LEU A 245 3.97 -7.22 -15.64
CA LEU A 245 4.34 -5.98 -14.95
C LEU A 245 4.87 -6.24 -13.54
N LEU A 246 4.67 -7.44 -12.98
CA LEU A 246 5.13 -7.74 -11.63
C LEU A 246 6.65 -7.67 -11.52
N ARG A 247 7.13 -7.17 -10.38
CA ARG A 247 8.53 -7.19 -9.95
C ARG A 247 8.62 -7.73 -8.54
N PHE A 248 9.61 -8.58 -8.30
CA PHE A 248 9.90 -9.14 -6.97
C PHE A 248 11.40 -9.17 -6.75
N PHE A 249 11.83 -9.07 -5.49
CA PHE A 249 13.20 -9.43 -5.16
C PHE A 249 13.39 -10.94 -5.32
N SER A 250 14.61 -11.37 -5.63
CA SER A 250 14.94 -12.78 -5.71
C SER A 250 16.34 -13.06 -5.18
N SER A 251 16.67 -14.32 -5.01
CA SER A 251 18.00 -14.74 -4.59
C SER A 251 19.10 -14.51 -5.63
N ASN A 252 18.76 -14.06 -6.84
CA ASN A 252 19.71 -13.82 -7.91
C ASN A 252 20.42 -12.46 -7.77
N ASP A 253 19.77 -11.47 -7.18
CA ASP A 253 20.33 -10.12 -7.00
C ASP A 253 19.98 -9.53 -5.62
N ALA A 254 20.99 -8.95 -4.96
CA ALA A 254 20.86 -8.42 -3.61
C ALA A 254 20.08 -7.10 -3.55
N ASP A 255 19.99 -6.33 -4.63
CA ASP A 255 19.44 -4.97 -4.59
C ASP A 255 18.38 -4.73 -5.67
N LYS A 256 18.36 -5.55 -6.71
CA LYS A 256 17.44 -5.38 -7.85
C LYS A 256 16.27 -6.35 -7.80
N GLN A 257 15.12 -5.84 -8.20
CA GLN A 257 13.96 -6.69 -8.46
C GLN A 257 14.04 -7.28 -9.87
N THR A 258 13.45 -8.46 -10.05
CA THR A 258 13.36 -9.15 -11.33
C THR A 258 11.91 -9.22 -11.80
N THR A 259 11.70 -9.32 -13.11
CA THR A 259 10.40 -9.73 -13.65
C THR A 259 10.23 -11.25 -13.53
N LEU A 260 8.98 -11.72 -13.65
CA LEU A 260 8.70 -13.15 -13.79
C LEU A 260 9.27 -13.73 -15.10
N ALA A 261 9.31 -12.94 -16.18
CA ALA A 261 9.87 -13.36 -17.46
C ALA A 261 11.39 -13.62 -17.33
N ASP A 262 12.13 -12.69 -16.73
CA ASP A 262 13.59 -12.86 -16.57
C ASP A 262 13.91 -14.01 -15.61
N TYR A 263 13.07 -14.24 -14.58
CA TYR A 263 13.19 -15.44 -13.75
C TYR A 263 13.04 -16.71 -14.60
N VAL A 264 12.02 -16.78 -15.46
CA VAL A 264 11.77 -17.94 -16.34
C VAL A 264 12.94 -18.18 -17.29
N GLU A 265 13.53 -17.13 -17.83
CA GLU A 265 14.73 -17.23 -18.70
C GLU A 265 15.95 -17.81 -17.97
N ARG A 266 16.07 -17.58 -16.65
CA ARG A 266 17.14 -18.13 -15.81
C ARG A 266 16.82 -19.49 -15.17
N MET A 267 15.62 -20.03 -15.40
CA MET A 267 15.25 -21.33 -14.85
C MET A 267 16.17 -22.45 -15.37
N LYS A 268 16.45 -23.42 -14.51
CA LYS A 268 17.21 -24.61 -14.92
C LYS A 268 16.39 -25.48 -15.87
N GLU A 269 17.08 -26.25 -16.72
CA GLU A 269 16.46 -27.09 -17.77
C GLU A 269 15.35 -28.04 -17.26
N LYS A 270 15.51 -28.59 -16.05
CA LYS A 270 14.54 -29.51 -15.42
C LYS A 270 13.64 -28.85 -14.36
N GLN A 271 13.70 -27.53 -14.24
CA GLN A 271 12.87 -26.80 -13.29
C GLN A 271 11.46 -26.62 -13.87
N ASP A 272 10.47 -27.18 -13.19
CA ASP A 272 9.06 -27.16 -13.59
C ASP A 272 8.24 -26.08 -12.86
N ALA A 273 8.80 -25.44 -11.83
CA ALA A 273 8.13 -24.45 -11.00
C ALA A 273 8.97 -23.20 -10.70
N ILE A 274 8.29 -22.06 -10.55
CA ILE A 274 8.81 -20.82 -9.99
C ILE A 274 8.77 -20.94 -8.47
N TYR A 275 9.95 -20.98 -7.83
CA TYR A 275 10.05 -21.09 -6.38
C TYR A 275 9.92 -19.72 -5.74
N TYR A 276 9.14 -19.64 -4.67
CA TYR A 276 9.02 -18.42 -3.88
C TYR A 276 8.90 -18.74 -2.39
N VAL A 277 9.29 -17.79 -1.56
CA VAL A 277 9.07 -17.77 -0.12
C VAL A 277 8.42 -16.45 0.27
N ALA A 278 7.50 -16.49 1.25
CA ALA A 278 6.81 -15.31 1.75
C ALA A 278 7.10 -15.09 3.24
N GLY A 279 7.27 -13.82 3.64
CA GLY A 279 7.55 -13.42 5.02
C GLY A 279 7.30 -11.93 5.26
N THR A 280 7.60 -11.44 6.46
CA THR A 280 7.41 -10.01 6.82
C THR A 280 8.47 -9.09 6.27
N GLY A 281 9.61 -9.63 5.84
CA GLY A 281 10.72 -8.83 5.38
C GLY A 281 11.82 -9.66 4.76
N ARG A 282 12.68 -8.95 4.02
CA ARG A 282 13.75 -9.55 3.21
C ARG A 282 14.69 -10.44 4.02
N LYS A 283 15.17 -9.96 5.17
CA LYS A 283 16.09 -10.71 6.05
C LYS A 283 15.49 -12.02 6.56
N GLU A 284 14.18 -12.05 6.85
CA GLU A 284 13.48 -13.26 7.32
C GLU A 284 13.49 -14.33 6.22
N VAL A 285 13.10 -13.96 5.01
CA VAL A 285 12.94 -14.90 3.89
C VAL A 285 14.27 -15.39 3.33
N GLU A 286 15.30 -14.54 3.30
CA GLU A 286 16.66 -14.92 2.88
C GLU A 286 17.30 -15.92 3.84
N ASN A 287 17.05 -15.76 5.14
CA ASN A 287 17.58 -16.64 6.19
C ASN A 287 16.60 -17.76 6.58
N SER A 288 15.56 -17.98 5.77
CA SER A 288 14.57 -19.01 6.03
C SER A 288 15.16 -20.42 5.88
N PRO A 289 14.81 -21.39 6.74
CA PRO A 289 15.25 -22.78 6.57
C PRO A 289 14.81 -23.37 5.22
N PHE A 290 13.72 -22.86 4.63
CA PHE A 290 13.13 -23.41 3.41
C PHE A 290 13.91 -23.14 2.14
N VAL A 291 14.75 -22.10 2.11
CA VAL A 291 15.51 -21.72 0.91
C VAL A 291 16.89 -22.38 0.85
N GLU A 292 17.40 -22.89 1.98
CA GLU A 292 18.80 -23.26 2.14
C GLU A 292 19.35 -24.21 1.06
N ARG A 293 18.71 -25.36 0.84
CA ARG A 293 19.22 -26.33 -0.14
C ARG A 293 18.94 -25.90 -1.57
N LEU A 294 17.83 -25.20 -1.83
CA LEU A 294 17.52 -24.63 -3.15
C LEU A 294 18.63 -23.68 -3.59
N LEU A 295 19.00 -22.73 -2.72
CA LEU A 295 20.10 -21.80 -2.97
C LEU A 295 21.44 -22.52 -3.14
N LYS A 296 21.75 -23.50 -2.26
CA LYS A 296 22.96 -24.31 -2.39
C LYS A 296 23.03 -25.08 -3.71
N LYS A 297 21.89 -25.46 -4.26
CA LYS A 297 21.75 -26.14 -5.56
C LYS A 297 21.64 -25.15 -6.72
N GLY A 298 21.70 -23.84 -6.46
CA GLY A 298 21.66 -22.76 -7.44
C GLY A 298 20.29 -22.54 -8.07
N TYR A 299 19.20 -22.94 -7.40
CA TYR A 299 17.85 -22.53 -7.81
C TYR A 299 17.59 -21.11 -7.33
N GLU A 300 17.04 -20.28 -8.22
CA GLU A 300 16.55 -18.96 -7.86
C GLU A 300 15.27 -19.08 -7.04
N VAL A 301 15.10 -18.22 -6.03
CA VAL A 301 13.86 -18.15 -5.21
C VAL A 301 13.39 -16.69 -5.17
N LEU A 302 12.12 -16.46 -5.50
CA LEU A 302 11.47 -15.16 -5.34
C LEU A 302 11.16 -14.88 -3.86
N TYR A 303 11.40 -13.64 -3.44
CA TYR A 303 11.17 -13.15 -2.09
C TYR A 303 9.94 -12.26 -2.08
N LEU A 304 8.87 -12.75 -1.43
CA LEU A 304 7.62 -12.04 -1.23
C LEU A 304 7.64 -11.44 0.17
N THR A 305 7.62 -10.11 0.26
CA THR A 305 7.83 -9.38 1.53
C THR A 305 6.65 -8.51 1.89
N GLU A 306 5.67 -8.34 1.01
CA GLU A 306 4.47 -7.57 1.27
C GLU A 306 3.27 -8.51 1.51
N PRO A 307 2.31 -8.16 2.40
CA PRO A 307 1.15 -9.01 2.69
C PRO A 307 0.32 -9.38 1.45
N VAL A 308 0.22 -8.47 0.48
CA VAL A 308 -0.54 -8.69 -0.77
C VAL A 308 0.13 -9.69 -1.70
N ASP A 309 1.43 -9.93 -1.56
CA ASP A 309 2.21 -10.75 -2.50
C ASP A 309 1.73 -12.20 -2.55
N GLU A 310 1.50 -12.81 -1.39
CA GLU A 310 1.11 -14.22 -1.33
C GLU A 310 -0.29 -14.43 -1.93
N TYR A 311 -1.22 -13.49 -1.74
CA TYR A 311 -2.51 -13.51 -2.43
C TYR A 311 -2.38 -13.26 -3.94
N CYS A 312 -1.48 -12.36 -4.34
CA CYS A 312 -1.21 -12.06 -5.75
C CYS A 312 -0.75 -13.32 -6.50
N ILE A 313 0.23 -14.04 -5.95
CA ILE A 313 0.72 -15.30 -6.51
C ILE A 313 -0.37 -16.37 -6.44
N GLN A 314 -1.12 -16.51 -5.34
CA GLN A 314 -2.21 -17.49 -5.26
C GLN A 314 -3.34 -17.27 -6.27
N ALA A 315 -3.59 -16.02 -6.70
CA ALA A 315 -4.54 -15.70 -7.75
C ALA A 315 -4.06 -16.10 -9.16
N MET A 316 -2.77 -16.45 -9.32
CA MET A 316 -2.16 -16.88 -10.57
C MET A 316 -1.86 -18.38 -10.55
N PRO A 317 -2.56 -19.20 -11.37
CA PRO A 317 -2.25 -20.63 -11.46
C PRO A 317 -0.85 -20.93 -11.99
N GLU A 318 -0.41 -20.16 -12.99
CA GLU A 318 0.88 -20.32 -13.67
C GLU A 318 1.28 -19.02 -14.39
N PHE A 319 2.56 -18.92 -14.73
CA PHE A 319 3.13 -17.88 -15.59
C PHE A 319 4.00 -18.54 -16.66
N ASP A 320 3.73 -18.25 -17.93
CA ASP A 320 4.40 -18.86 -19.10
C ASP A 320 4.51 -20.40 -18.99
N GLY A 321 3.43 -21.05 -18.55
CA GLY A 321 3.32 -22.51 -18.39
C GLY A 321 4.05 -23.08 -17.16
N LYS A 322 4.64 -22.24 -16.31
CA LYS A 322 5.33 -22.63 -15.07
C LYS A 322 4.44 -22.35 -13.86
N LYS A 323 4.24 -23.36 -13.02
CA LYS A 323 3.47 -23.22 -11.77
C LYS A 323 4.30 -22.52 -10.71
N PHE A 324 3.64 -21.89 -9.74
CA PHE A 324 4.31 -21.35 -8.56
C PHE A 324 4.38 -22.39 -7.44
N GLN A 325 5.54 -22.52 -6.79
CA GLN A 325 5.75 -23.42 -5.67
C GLN A 325 6.24 -22.62 -4.45
N ASN A 326 5.42 -22.59 -3.40
CA ASN A 326 5.84 -22.04 -2.11
C ASN A 326 6.82 -23.00 -1.45
N VAL A 327 8.03 -22.55 -1.15
CA VAL A 327 9.06 -23.40 -0.55
C VAL A 327 8.80 -23.70 0.93
N ALA A 328 7.86 -23.01 1.57
CA ALA A 328 7.37 -23.33 2.92
C ALA A 328 6.23 -24.37 2.93
N LYS A 329 5.81 -24.85 1.76
CA LYS A 329 4.80 -25.90 1.60
C LYS A 329 5.39 -27.21 1.06
N GLU A 330 4.63 -28.29 1.16
CA GLU A 330 4.91 -29.54 0.46
C GLU A 330 4.94 -29.34 -1.07
N GLY A 331 5.63 -30.24 -1.77
CA GLY A 331 5.71 -30.25 -3.24
C GLY A 331 7.00 -29.67 -3.84
N VAL A 332 7.92 -29.18 -3.01
CA VAL A 332 9.26 -28.76 -3.48
C VAL A 332 10.02 -29.97 -4.01
N LYS A 333 10.49 -29.86 -5.26
CA LYS A 333 11.34 -30.88 -5.90
C LYS A 333 12.72 -30.31 -6.17
N ILE A 334 13.76 -31.06 -5.84
CA ILE A 334 15.15 -30.70 -6.13
C ILE A 334 15.74 -31.87 -6.92
N ASP A 335 16.27 -31.62 -8.11
CA ASP A 335 16.90 -32.69 -8.89
C ASP A 335 18.27 -33.03 -8.30
N ASP A 336 18.38 -34.21 -7.70
CA ASP A 336 19.62 -34.77 -7.16
C ASP A 336 20.11 -36.01 -7.93
N GLY A 337 19.49 -36.34 -9.06
CA GLY A 337 19.76 -37.57 -9.81
C GLY A 337 19.46 -38.85 -9.02
N GLU A 338 19.77 -40.01 -9.61
CA GLU A 338 19.46 -41.33 -9.01
C GLU A 338 20.21 -41.58 -7.70
N LYS A 339 21.53 -41.33 -7.67
CA LYS A 339 22.34 -41.49 -6.45
C LYS A 339 21.86 -40.61 -5.29
N GLY A 340 21.32 -39.44 -5.60
CA GLY A 340 20.73 -38.55 -4.60
C GLY A 340 19.47 -39.15 -3.96
N LYS A 341 18.60 -39.74 -4.78
CA LYS A 341 17.39 -40.43 -4.33
C LYS A 341 17.71 -41.66 -3.50
N GLU A 342 18.61 -42.52 -3.96
CA GLU A 342 19.07 -43.70 -3.21
C GLU A 342 19.62 -43.32 -1.83
N ARG A 343 20.41 -42.25 -1.77
CA ARG A 343 20.93 -41.73 -0.51
C ARG A 343 19.82 -41.21 0.40
N HIS A 344 18.82 -40.55 -0.15
CA HIS A 344 17.69 -40.04 0.63
C HIS A 344 16.87 -41.20 1.21
N GLU A 345 16.52 -42.20 0.41
CA GLU A 345 15.81 -43.41 0.87
C GLU A 345 16.59 -44.17 1.96
N ALA A 346 17.92 -44.24 1.86
CA ALA A 346 18.76 -44.82 2.89
C ALA A 346 18.70 -44.02 4.22
N LEU A 347 18.68 -42.69 4.13
CA LEU A 347 18.54 -41.82 5.30
C LEU A 347 17.13 -41.91 5.89
N GLU A 348 16.08 -42.00 5.08
CA GLU A 348 14.72 -42.23 5.58
C GLU A 348 14.65 -43.51 6.40
N LYS A 349 15.17 -44.62 5.86
CA LYS A 349 15.21 -45.91 6.58
C LYS A 349 16.01 -45.83 7.88
N GLN A 350 17.16 -45.14 7.86
CA GLN A 350 18.00 -44.96 9.04
C GLN A 350 17.30 -44.15 10.13
N PHE A 351 16.56 -43.11 9.75
CA PHE A 351 15.92 -42.18 10.69
C PHE A 351 14.47 -42.54 11.04
N THR A 352 13.91 -43.61 10.46
CA THR A 352 12.59 -44.14 10.81
C THR A 352 12.34 -44.23 12.33
N PRO A 353 13.28 -44.77 13.16
CA PRO A 353 13.05 -44.85 14.60
C PRO A 353 12.79 -43.49 15.24
N LEU A 354 13.57 -42.46 14.85
CA LEU A 354 13.41 -41.11 15.36
C LEU A 354 12.12 -40.46 14.83
N THR A 355 11.81 -40.59 13.54
CA THR A 355 10.58 -39.98 12.99
C THR A 355 9.31 -40.60 13.57
N SER A 356 9.29 -41.91 13.80
CA SER A 356 8.17 -42.58 14.47
C SER A 356 8.04 -42.10 15.92
N TRP A 357 9.14 -42.07 16.68
CA TRP A 357 9.12 -41.59 18.07
C TRP A 357 8.70 -40.12 18.18
N LEU A 358 9.14 -39.25 17.27
CA LEU A 358 8.70 -37.85 17.23
C LEU A 358 7.18 -37.75 17.04
N LYS A 359 6.61 -38.55 16.14
CA LYS A 359 5.17 -38.51 15.83
C LYS A 359 4.31 -39.16 16.92
N GLU A 360 4.76 -40.28 17.48
CA GLU A 360 3.96 -41.13 18.37
C GLU A 360 4.12 -40.77 19.85
N ASN A 361 5.29 -40.24 20.23
CA ASN A 361 5.64 -39.94 21.62
C ASN A 361 5.86 -38.44 21.83
N ALA A 362 6.99 -37.90 21.36
CA ALA A 362 7.49 -36.61 21.81
C ALA A 362 6.63 -35.41 21.37
N LEU A 363 6.15 -35.44 20.12
CA LEU A 363 5.36 -34.35 19.50
C LEU A 363 3.96 -34.85 19.12
N LYS A 364 3.47 -35.85 19.86
CA LYS A 364 2.11 -36.34 19.72
C LYS A 364 1.15 -35.15 19.81
N ASP A 365 0.16 -35.14 18.92
CA ASP A 365 -0.83 -34.06 18.80
C ASP A 365 -0.35 -32.69 18.32
N LEU A 366 0.97 -32.47 18.20
CA LEU A 366 1.53 -31.21 17.69
C LEU A 366 1.80 -31.25 16.19
N ILE A 367 2.19 -32.41 15.64
CA ILE A 367 2.59 -32.58 14.25
C ILE A 367 1.71 -33.57 13.48
N GLU A 368 1.63 -33.39 12.16
CA GLU A 368 0.91 -34.32 11.27
C GLU A 368 1.74 -35.57 11.01
N LYS A 369 3.01 -35.38 10.64
CA LYS A 369 4.02 -36.43 10.45
C LYS A 369 5.40 -35.84 10.66
N ALA A 370 6.37 -36.68 11.02
CA ALA A 370 7.79 -36.34 11.00
C ALA A 370 8.46 -37.04 9.82
N VAL A 371 9.29 -36.33 9.06
CA VAL A 371 9.97 -36.88 7.88
C VAL A 371 11.40 -36.35 7.77
N VAL A 372 12.25 -37.08 7.05
CA VAL A 372 13.59 -36.60 6.68
C VAL A 372 13.44 -35.51 5.64
N SER A 373 14.05 -34.34 5.89
CA SER A 373 13.94 -33.21 4.98
C SER A 373 14.76 -33.39 3.72
N GLU A 374 14.21 -32.94 2.59
CA GLU A 374 14.94 -32.70 1.36
C GLU A 374 15.35 -31.25 1.17
N ARG A 375 14.98 -30.28 2.01
CA ARG A 375 15.25 -28.84 1.77
C ARG A 375 16.25 -28.19 2.73
N LEU A 376 16.52 -28.83 3.87
CA LEU A 376 17.40 -28.28 4.90
C LEU A 376 18.89 -28.54 4.63
N THR A 377 19.75 -27.63 5.11
CA THR A 377 21.21 -27.78 5.09
C THR A 377 21.85 -27.53 6.45
N LYS A 378 21.65 -26.33 7.03
CA LYS A 378 22.21 -25.85 8.28
C LYS A 378 21.20 -26.02 9.41
N SER A 379 19.93 -25.73 9.15
CA SER A 379 18.88 -25.82 10.17
C SER A 379 18.63 -27.27 10.59
N PRO A 380 18.36 -27.54 11.88
CA PRO A 380 18.11 -28.89 12.38
C PRO A 380 16.73 -29.44 11.98
N SER A 381 15.73 -28.57 11.89
CA SER A 381 14.36 -28.92 11.57
C SER A 381 13.58 -27.71 11.03
N ALA A 382 12.42 -27.97 10.44
CA ALA A 382 11.45 -26.95 10.02
C ALA A 382 10.02 -27.52 10.03
N LEU A 383 9.02 -26.63 10.12
CA LEU A 383 7.61 -26.99 9.96
C LEU A 383 7.12 -26.61 8.58
N VAL A 384 6.62 -27.59 7.84
CA VAL A 384 6.15 -27.43 6.47
C VAL A 384 4.65 -27.55 6.44
N ALA A 385 4.00 -26.58 5.79
CA ALA A 385 2.58 -26.62 5.55
C ALA A 385 2.22 -27.61 4.45
N SER A 386 1.02 -28.20 4.53
CA SER A 386 0.49 -29.02 3.44
C SER A 386 0.34 -28.20 2.15
N SER A 387 0.25 -28.87 1.01
CA SER A 387 0.12 -28.21 -0.29
C SER A 387 -1.04 -27.20 -0.35
N TYR A 388 -2.15 -27.50 0.33
CA TYR A 388 -3.37 -26.67 0.37
C TYR A 388 -3.54 -25.89 1.68
N GLY A 389 -2.68 -26.12 2.68
CA GLY A 389 -2.76 -25.44 3.99
C GLY A 389 -2.19 -24.03 3.95
N TRP A 390 -2.33 -23.29 5.06
CA TRP A 390 -1.70 -21.97 5.21
C TRP A 390 -0.22 -22.09 5.55
N SER A 391 0.59 -21.28 4.88
CA SER A 391 1.97 -21.02 5.26
C SER A 391 2.01 -20.19 6.56
N GLY A 392 3.16 -20.10 7.23
CA GLY A 392 3.31 -19.23 8.40
C GLY A 392 2.98 -17.77 8.11
N ASN A 393 3.43 -17.27 6.94
CA ASN A 393 3.09 -15.92 6.49
C ASN A 393 1.57 -15.73 6.27
N MET A 394 0.92 -16.66 5.58
CA MET A 394 -0.52 -16.59 5.34
C MET A 394 -1.33 -16.68 6.64
N GLU A 395 -0.94 -17.57 7.56
CA GLU A 395 -1.60 -17.69 8.86
C GLU A 395 -1.53 -16.39 9.66
N ARG A 396 -0.36 -15.74 9.66
CA ARG A 396 -0.17 -14.43 10.28
C ARG A 396 -1.05 -13.36 9.65
N ILE A 397 -1.08 -13.27 8.32
CA ILE A 397 -1.91 -12.29 7.59
C ILE A 397 -3.39 -12.49 7.95
N MET A 398 -3.88 -13.72 7.90
CA MET A 398 -5.28 -14.05 8.20
C MET A 398 -5.67 -13.73 9.65
N LYS A 399 -4.77 -13.98 10.61
CA LYS A 399 -4.97 -13.63 12.03
C LYS A 399 -4.94 -12.12 12.27
N SER A 400 -4.14 -11.39 11.50
CA SER A 400 -4.01 -9.92 11.63
C SER A 400 -5.15 -9.13 10.96
N GLN A 401 -6.03 -9.79 10.22
CA GLN A 401 -7.08 -9.12 9.47
C GLN A 401 -8.15 -8.54 10.42
N ALA A 402 -8.30 -7.21 10.44
CA ALA A 402 -9.21 -6.51 11.36
C ALA A 402 -10.70 -6.88 11.22
N TYR A 403 -11.10 -7.42 10.06
CA TYR A 403 -12.46 -7.90 9.81
C TYR A 403 -12.64 -9.41 10.07
N ALA A 404 -11.59 -10.10 10.55
CA ALA A 404 -11.70 -11.47 10.98
C ALA A 404 -12.66 -11.56 12.17
N LYS A 405 -13.62 -12.48 12.08
CA LYS A 405 -14.49 -12.78 13.22
C LYS A 405 -13.71 -13.63 14.20
N ALA A 406 -13.85 -13.34 15.50
CA ALA A 406 -13.18 -14.08 16.57
C ALA A 406 -13.45 -15.61 16.53
N GLN A 407 -14.58 -16.02 15.94
CA GLN A 407 -14.96 -17.42 15.73
C GLN A 407 -15.34 -17.64 14.26
N ASP A 408 -14.34 -17.59 13.37
CA ASP A 408 -14.50 -18.02 11.99
C ASP A 408 -14.09 -19.50 11.87
N PRO A 409 -15.04 -20.43 11.57
CA PRO A 409 -14.74 -21.85 11.42
C PRO A 409 -13.66 -22.15 10.38
N THR A 410 -13.52 -21.29 9.36
CA THR A 410 -12.50 -21.42 8.33
C THR A 410 -11.12 -21.11 8.90
N GLN A 411 -11.01 -20.03 9.70
CA GLN A 411 -9.76 -19.67 10.35
C GLN A 411 -9.35 -20.74 11.37
N GLU A 412 -10.29 -21.24 12.18
CA GLU A 412 -10.04 -22.31 13.14
C GLU A 412 -9.56 -23.59 12.46
N PHE A 413 -10.16 -23.96 11.32
CA PHE A 413 -9.75 -25.13 10.55
C PHE A 413 -8.30 -25.03 10.10
N TYR A 414 -7.90 -23.95 9.42
CA TYR A 414 -6.53 -23.81 8.90
C TYR A 414 -5.49 -23.54 10.00
N ALA A 415 -5.85 -22.80 11.05
CA ALA A 415 -4.95 -22.53 12.19
C ALA A 415 -4.65 -23.81 12.99
N ASN A 416 -5.61 -24.74 13.07
CA ASN A 416 -5.43 -26.01 13.78
C ASN A 416 -4.91 -27.16 12.90
N GLN A 417 -4.68 -26.94 11.61
CA GLN A 417 -3.99 -27.94 10.79
C GLN A 417 -2.60 -28.21 11.33
N LYS A 418 -2.36 -29.46 11.73
CA LYS A 418 -1.03 -29.93 12.10
C LYS A 418 -0.10 -29.85 10.88
N LYS A 419 1.15 -29.53 11.12
CA LYS A 419 2.16 -29.32 10.08
C LYS A 419 3.12 -30.51 10.00
N THR A 420 3.79 -30.67 8.87
CA THR A 420 4.82 -31.70 8.68
C THR A 420 6.12 -31.23 9.33
N PHE A 421 6.66 -32.01 10.27
CA PHE A 421 7.95 -31.71 10.90
C PHE A 421 9.08 -32.37 10.13
N GLU A 422 9.83 -31.56 9.39
CA GLU A 422 10.97 -32.04 8.62
C GLU A 422 12.25 -31.95 9.46
N ILE A 423 13.03 -33.03 9.55
CA ILE A 423 14.32 -33.08 10.27
C ILE A 423 15.50 -33.15 9.31
N ASN A 424 16.63 -32.54 9.68
CA ASN A 424 17.87 -32.60 8.93
C ASN A 424 18.74 -33.75 9.44
N PRO A 425 18.88 -34.86 8.70
CA PRO A 425 19.62 -36.05 9.14
C PRO A 425 21.13 -35.80 9.25
N ARG A 426 21.62 -34.66 8.74
CA ARG A 426 23.04 -34.29 8.78
C ARG A 426 23.38 -33.44 10.01
N HIS A 427 22.38 -32.88 10.69
CA HIS A 427 22.59 -31.98 11.82
C HIS A 427 23.04 -32.74 13.08
N PRO A 428 24.04 -32.25 13.84
CA PRO A 428 24.56 -32.94 15.03
C PRO A 428 23.49 -33.27 16.07
N VAL A 429 22.62 -32.30 16.39
CA VAL A 429 21.52 -32.49 17.35
C VAL A 429 20.56 -33.61 16.93
N ILE A 430 20.23 -33.71 15.64
CA ILE A 430 19.31 -34.74 15.13
C ILE A 430 19.93 -36.14 15.21
N LYS A 431 21.24 -36.24 14.93
CA LYS A 431 21.97 -37.51 15.08
C LYS A 431 22.10 -37.94 16.53
N GLU A 432 22.34 -37.00 17.43
CA GLU A 432 22.43 -37.29 18.85
C GLU A 432 21.08 -37.70 19.43
N LEU A 433 20.01 -37.02 19.01
CA LEU A 433 18.64 -37.39 19.38
C LEU A 433 18.30 -38.81 18.94
N LEU A 434 18.67 -39.22 17.72
CA LEU A 434 18.51 -40.59 17.24
C LEU A 434 19.23 -41.61 18.16
N LYS A 435 20.50 -41.35 18.53
CA LYS A 435 21.25 -42.25 19.41
C LYS A 435 20.60 -42.40 20.79
N ARG A 436 20.14 -41.28 21.37
CA ARG A 436 19.50 -41.26 22.69
C ARG A 436 18.21 -42.08 22.68
N ILE A 437 17.35 -41.89 21.68
CA ILE A 437 16.08 -42.63 21.60
C ILE A 437 16.27 -44.11 21.24
N GLU A 438 17.39 -44.47 20.60
CA GLU A 438 17.75 -45.88 20.38
C GLU A 438 18.21 -46.56 21.68
N ALA A 439 18.83 -45.81 22.59
CA ALA A 439 19.25 -46.30 23.89
C ALA A 439 18.10 -46.35 24.91
N ASP A 440 17.31 -45.27 25.00
CA ASP A 440 16.15 -45.15 25.87
C ASP A 440 15.06 -44.28 25.24
N LYS A 441 13.90 -44.89 24.96
CA LYS A 441 12.75 -44.20 24.36
C LYS A 441 12.05 -43.24 25.31
N GLU A 442 12.26 -43.39 26.61
CA GLU A 442 11.66 -42.59 27.68
C GLU A 442 12.64 -41.54 28.24
N ASP A 443 13.77 -41.30 27.57
CA ASP A 443 14.76 -40.27 27.96
C ASP A 443 14.08 -38.89 28.04
N LYS A 444 13.95 -38.38 29.28
CA LYS A 444 13.35 -37.07 29.57
C LYS A 444 14.10 -35.92 28.91
N ALA A 445 15.43 -36.00 28.81
CA ALA A 445 16.22 -34.97 28.15
C ALA A 445 16.00 -34.99 26.63
N ALA A 446 15.84 -36.18 26.03
CA ALA A 446 15.47 -36.32 24.62
C ALA A 446 14.07 -35.75 24.35
N LEU A 447 13.09 -36.03 25.22
CA LEU A 447 11.72 -35.48 25.12
C LEU A 447 11.72 -33.95 25.19
N SER A 448 12.39 -33.37 26.19
CA SER A 448 12.52 -31.91 26.35
C SER A 448 13.20 -31.28 25.13
N THR A 449 14.29 -31.88 24.65
CA THR A 449 15.00 -31.42 23.45
C THR A 449 14.11 -31.45 22.21
N ALA A 450 13.30 -32.49 22.03
CA ALA A 450 12.39 -32.59 20.89
C ALA A 450 11.30 -31.51 20.91
N GLN A 451 10.74 -31.20 22.08
CA GLN A 451 9.77 -30.11 22.26
C GLN A 451 10.37 -28.75 21.95
N LEU A 452 11.55 -28.45 22.52
CA LEU A 452 12.25 -27.19 22.25
C LEU A 452 12.64 -27.05 20.77
N LEU A 453 13.06 -28.16 20.14
CA LEU A 453 13.35 -28.19 18.71
C LEU A 453 12.10 -27.91 17.86
N PHE A 454 10.94 -28.44 18.25
CA PHE A 454 9.67 -28.16 17.60
C PHE A 454 9.25 -26.70 17.74
N GLU A 455 9.38 -26.10 18.93
CA GLU A 455 9.05 -24.69 19.18
C GLU A 455 9.97 -23.75 18.42
N THR A 456 11.26 -24.04 18.44
CA THR A 456 12.26 -23.28 17.66
C THR A 456 11.96 -23.38 16.16
N ALA A 457 11.60 -24.57 15.67
CA ALA A 457 11.19 -24.76 14.28
C ALA A 457 9.90 -24.00 13.96
N THR A 458 8.95 -23.91 14.90
CA THR A 458 7.70 -23.16 14.76
C THR A 458 7.99 -21.68 14.50
N LEU A 459 8.82 -21.07 15.35
CA LEU A 459 9.25 -19.68 15.19
C LEU A 459 10.00 -19.46 13.87
N ARG A 460 11.00 -20.31 13.59
CA ARG A 460 11.84 -20.21 12.38
C ARG A 460 11.06 -20.43 11.07
N SER A 461 9.92 -21.10 11.16
CA SER A 461 9.02 -21.35 10.02
C SER A 461 7.93 -20.30 9.87
N GLY A 462 7.91 -19.27 10.74
CA GLY A 462 6.96 -18.16 10.70
C GLY A 462 5.58 -18.48 11.28
N PHE A 463 5.44 -19.56 12.03
CA PHE A 463 4.20 -19.92 12.73
C PHE A 463 4.17 -19.29 14.13
N VAL A 464 2.97 -19.17 14.69
CA VAL A 464 2.76 -18.65 16.05
C VAL A 464 2.81 -19.79 17.06
N LEU A 465 3.58 -19.61 18.14
CA LEU A 465 3.58 -20.54 19.26
C LEU A 465 2.22 -20.51 19.98
N LYS A 466 1.64 -21.70 20.22
CA LYS A 466 0.40 -21.85 20.98
C LYS A 466 0.62 -21.66 22.48
N ASP A 467 1.73 -22.22 22.98
CA ASP A 467 2.14 -22.15 24.39
C ASP A 467 3.42 -21.33 24.50
N GLN A 468 3.29 -20.03 24.76
CA GLN A 468 4.42 -19.11 24.87
C GLN A 468 5.08 -19.20 26.25
N ILE A 469 4.29 -19.47 27.30
CA ILE A 469 4.77 -19.58 28.68
C ILE A 469 5.61 -20.84 28.84
N GLY A 470 5.10 -22.00 28.42
CA GLY A 470 5.87 -23.24 28.53
C GLY A 470 7.14 -23.25 27.68
N PHE A 471 7.17 -22.52 26.55
CA PHE A 471 8.40 -22.33 25.79
C PHE A 471 9.43 -21.50 26.58
N ALA A 472 9.01 -20.43 27.25
CA ALA A 472 9.88 -19.63 28.11
C ALA A 472 10.41 -20.46 29.28
N GLU A 473 9.55 -21.20 29.98
CA GLU A 473 9.93 -22.11 31.07
C GLU A 473 10.94 -23.18 30.61
N ARG A 474 10.77 -23.75 29.40
CA ARG A 474 11.73 -24.69 28.80
C ARG A 474 13.08 -24.04 28.50
N ILE A 475 13.10 -22.80 27.99
CA ILE A 475 14.35 -22.06 27.80
C ILE A 475 15.03 -21.79 29.13
N GLU A 476 14.28 -21.33 30.13
CA GLU A 476 14.81 -21.07 31.48
C GLU A 476 15.39 -22.35 32.10
N ALA A 477 14.73 -23.50 31.93
CA ALA A 477 15.24 -24.79 32.36
C ALA A 477 16.58 -25.13 31.69
N VAL A 478 16.72 -24.90 30.37
CA VAL A 478 17.99 -25.10 29.65
C VAL A 478 19.07 -24.12 30.14
N LEU A 479 18.70 -22.87 30.44
CA LEU A 479 19.63 -21.89 30.99
C LEU A 479 20.13 -22.29 32.39
N LYS A 480 19.23 -22.74 33.28
CA LYS A 480 19.58 -23.28 34.59
C LYS A 480 20.57 -24.44 34.45
N GLU A 481 20.27 -25.42 33.60
CA GLU A 481 21.17 -26.56 33.34
C GLU A 481 22.54 -26.10 32.80
N SER A 482 22.56 -25.15 31.85
CA SER A 482 23.80 -24.63 31.26
C SER A 482 24.69 -23.87 32.26
N LEU A 483 24.09 -23.25 33.27
CA LEU A 483 24.76 -22.51 34.34
C LEU A 483 25.03 -23.38 35.58
N ASN A 484 24.64 -24.66 35.56
CA ASN A 484 24.67 -25.58 36.69
C ASN A 484 23.86 -25.10 37.92
N VAL A 485 22.75 -24.41 37.67
CA VAL A 485 21.74 -24.01 38.67
C VAL A 485 20.76 -25.16 38.85
N ALA A 486 20.35 -25.45 40.09
CA ALA A 486 19.42 -26.55 40.35
C ALA A 486 18.02 -26.23 39.79
N HIS A 487 17.34 -27.21 39.22
CA HIS A 487 16.01 -27.00 38.61
C HIS A 487 14.96 -26.53 39.62
N ASP A 488 15.07 -26.98 40.87
CA ASP A 488 14.21 -26.67 42.01
C ASP A 488 14.59 -25.40 42.77
N GLU A 489 15.67 -24.73 42.36
CA GLU A 489 16.09 -23.46 42.95
C GLU A 489 15.03 -22.38 42.67
N GLN A 490 14.43 -21.90 43.76
CA GLN A 490 13.32 -20.94 43.74
C GLN A 490 13.85 -19.51 43.66
N VAL A 491 13.02 -18.62 43.13
CA VAL A 491 13.27 -17.18 43.19
C VAL A 491 13.25 -16.77 44.66
N GLU A 492 14.24 -15.99 45.09
CA GLU A 492 14.26 -15.41 46.43
C GLU A 492 13.00 -14.55 46.63
N GLU A 493 12.27 -14.77 47.73
CA GLU A 493 11.09 -13.97 48.06
C GLU A 493 11.50 -12.51 48.29
N GLU A 494 10.76 -11.58 47.69
CA GLU A 494 10.98 -10.16 47.92
C GLU A 494 10.65 -9.85 49.40
N PRO A 495 11.57 -9.25 50.16
CA PRO A 495 11.32 -8.98 51.57
C PRO A 495 10.17 -7.99 51.72
N GLU A 496 9.11 -8.38 52.43
CA GLU A 496 8.05 -7.46 52.82
C GLU A 496 8.63 -6.41 53.77
N ILE A 497 8.70 -5.16 53.32
CA ILE A 497 9.07 -4.02 54.15
C ILE A 497 7.80 -3.62 54.89
N GLU A 498 7.64 -4.07 56.13
CA GLU A 498 6.62 -3.53 57.04
C GLU A 498 6.97 -2.05 57.29
N GLU A 499 6.07 -1.13 56.92
CA GLU A 499 6.17 0.26 57.37
C GLU A 499 5.91 0.26 58.89
N ASP A 500 6.96 0.53 59.68
CA ASP A 500 6.83 0.71 61.12
C ASP A 500 5.72 1.74 61.42
N GLU A 501 4.61 1.29 62.01
CA GLU A 501 3.63 2.21 62.59
C GLU A 501 4.38 3.12 63.59
N PRO A 502 4.16 4.44 63.55
CA PRO A 502 4.88 5.36 64.41
C PRO A 502 4.62 5.00 65.86
N ALA A 503 5.69 4.65 66.58
CA ALA A 503 5.65 4.30 67.98
C ALA A 503 4.88 5.38 68.77
N GLU A 504 3.85 4.96 69.49
CA GLU A 504 3.24 5.76 70.56
C GLU A 504 4.34 6.06 71.60
N ASP A 505 4.91 7.26 71.52
CA ASP A 505 5.78 7.79 72.56
C ASP A 505 4.99 7.99 73.86
N ALA A 506 5.24 7.08 74.80
CA ALA A 506 4.79 7.20 76.17
C ALA A 506 5.79 8.06 76.98
N LYS A 507 5.22 9.08 77.63
CA LYS A 507 5.60 9.74 78.91
C LYS A 507 6.44 11.03 78.83
N ALA A 508 5.90 12.11 79.41
CA ALA A 508 6.26 12.54 80.77
C ALA A 508 5.36 13.69 81.25
N ASP A 509 4.95 13.58 82.52
CA ASP A 509 4.23 14.57 83.32
C ASP A 509 5.03 15.88 83.49
N GLU A 510 4.38 17.04 83.35
CA GLU A 510 4.72 18.26 84.09
C GLU A 510 3.42 18.98 84.49
N GLU A 511 3.16 19.03 85.80
CA GLU A 511 2.12 19.83 86.45
C GLU A 511 2.59 21.28 86.70
N ASP A 512 1.58 22.17 86.74
CA ASP A 512 1.49 23.47 87.41
C ASP A 512 2.11 24.73 86.76
N GLU A 513 1.26 25.61 86.21
CA GLU A 513 0.59 26.71 86.95
C GLU A 513 -0.29 27.56 86.01
N LYS A 514 -1.51 27.92 86.47
CA LYS A 514 -2.39 28.96 85.90
C LYS A 514 -2.01 30.33 86.50
N PRO A 515 -2.16 31.47 85.79
CA PRO A 515 -3.47 32.15 85.84
C PRO A 515 -3.87 33.01 84.61
N SER A 516 -5.17 32.91 84.28
CA SER A 516 -6.17 33.97 83.97
C SER A 516 -5.98 35.06 82.90
N VAL A 517 -7.14 35.36 82.26
CA VAL A 517 -7.57 36.62 81.58
C VAL A 517 -7.15 36.67 80.08
N GLU A 518 -7.98 36.91 79.06
CA GLU A 518 -9.25 37.64 78.90
C GLU A 518 -9.96 37.19 77.60
N GLU A 519 -11.28 37.34 77.55
CA GLU A 519 -12.10 37.29 76.32
C GLU A 519 -11.63 38.34 75.29
N HIS A 520 -11.72 38.01 74.00
CA HIS A 520 -12.41 38.91 73.05
C HIS A 520 -12.80 38.18 71.75
N HIS A 521 -14.09 38.36 71.42
CA HIS A 521 -14.73 38.15 70.13
C HIS A 521 -13.97 38.79 68.95
N GLU A 522 -14.04 38.22 67.75
CA GLU A 522 -14.85 38.79 66.65
C GLU A 522 -14.88 37.90 65.40
N GLU A 523 -15.95 38.10 64.66
CA GLU A 523 -16.50 37.37 63.51
C GLU A 523 -15.61 37.39 62.26
N LEU A 524 -15.68 36.32 61.45
CA LEU A 524 -16.41 36.31 60.17
C LEU A 524 -16.47 34.91 59.55
#